data_AF-A0A2N9LXD7-F1
#
_entry.id   AF-A0A2N9LXD7-F1
#
_cell.length_a   1.000
_cell.length_b   1.000
_cell.length_c   1.000
_cell.angle_alpha   90.00
_cell.angle_beta   90.00
_cell.angle_gamma   90.00
#
_symmetry.space_group_name_H-M   'P 1'
#
loop_
_entity.id
_entity.type
_entity.pdbx_description
1 polymer ?
#
loop_
_entity_poly.entity_id
_entity_poly.type
_entity_poly.pdbx_seq_one_letter_code
_entity_poly.pdbx_strand_id
1 'polypeptide(L)'
;MNCYPEVVAKIANDYLERVKAQLKQVPERERNEFLAEIESHLYEAYQQTPGDDDVARILAVLRNLGEPAEVVSDRLPGTMARSGARRKLPMYFLGAILIALFGVPLGFGGLGVLVGILAALASLAAAFYATAGSFLLAGALMVLLGLIRMFLPQVFFDNLIALGWVQLGGGTGDFLDHFPRFEQGFLIVLFGCIWLAGGLGMLRLGRYLFRGLRFLFGLSLDWMGRFARGVRGKLRKTDGTKRTSALFGLHTT
;
A
#
# COMPACT_ATOMS: atom_id res chain seq x y z
N MET A 1 -21.88 38.39 -10.60
CA MET A 1 -21.65 39.06 -9.30
C MET A 1 -23.00 39.55 -8.84
N ASN A 2 -23.62 38.83 -7.90
CA ASN A 2 -24.93 39.17 -7.38
C ASN A 2 -24.81 40.45 -6.53
N CYS A 3 -25.70 41.42 -6.77
CA CYS A 3 -25.69 42.74 -6.14
C CYS A 3 -26.20 42.67 -4.70
N TYR A 4 -25.39 42.14 -3.80
CA TYR A 4 -25.57 42.38 -2.38
C TYR A 4 -25.12 43.80 -2.03
N PRO A 5 -25.71 44.43 -1.00
CA PRO A 5 -25.07 45.50 -0.26
C PRO A 5 -23.69 45.04 0.24
N GLU A 6 -22.69 45.92 0.24
CA GLU A 6 -21.29 45.57 0.53
C GLU A 6 -21.11 44.80 1.86
N VAL A 7 -21.86 45.21 2.89
CA VAL A 7 -21.84 44.57 4.21
C VAL A 7 -22.38 43.14 4.16
N VAL A 8 -23.44 42.90 3.40
CA VAL A 8 -24.06 41.58 3.22
C VAL A 8 -23.14 40.66 2.43
N ALA A 9 -22.49 41.17 1.38
CA ALA A 9 -21.53 40.41 0.59
C ALA A 9 -20.39 39.87 1.46
N LYS A 10 -19.89 40.69 2.40
CA LYS A 10 -18.82 40.28 3.32
C LYS A 10 -19.25 39.15 4.25
N ILE A 11 -20.46 39.21 4.79
CA ILE A 11 -21.01 38.19 5.70
C ILE A 11 -21.26 36.88 4.94
N ALA A 12 -21.87 36.95 3.75
CA ALA A 12 -22.10 35.80 2.89
C ALA A 12 -20.81 35.10 2.48
N ASN A 13 -19.79 35.87 2.08
CA ASN A 13 -18.49 35.33 1.69
C ASN A 13 -17.76 34.64 2.86
N ASP A 14 -17.81 35.19 4.08
CA ASP A 14 -17.21 34.54 5.26
C ASP A 14 -17.85 33.17 5.51
N TYR A 15 -19.17 33.05 5.34
CA TYR A 15 -19.86 31.77 5.45
C TYR A 15 -19.44 30.78 4.37
N LEU A 16 -19.40 31.21 3.10
CA LEU A 16 -18.97 30.37 1.97
C LEU A 16 -17.51 29.91 2.09
N GLU A 17 -16.62 30.76 2.62
CA GLU A 17 -15.22 30.39 2.88
C GLU A 17 -15.12 29.28 3.94
N ARG A 18 -15.93 29.35 5.01
CA ARG A 18 -15.99 28.29 6.04
C ARG A 18 -16.51 26.98 5.46
N VAL A 19 -17.55 27.01 4.62
CA VAL A 19 -18.06 25.84 3.90
C VAL A 19 -16.97 25.25 2.99
N LYS A 20 -16.28 26.09 2.22
CA LYS A 20 -15.18 25.70 1.34
C LYS A 20 -14.03 25.04 2.10
N ALA A 21 -13.69 25.56 3.30
CA ALA A 21 -12.63 25.01 4.14
C ALA A 21 -12.95 23.57 4.59
N GLN A 22 -14.21 23.25 4.84
CA GLN A 22 -14.66 21.91 5.22
C GLN A 22 -14.71 20.94 4.02
N LEU A 23 -14.89 21.45 2.80
CA LEU A 23 -14.90 20.67 1.56
C LEU A 23 -13.50 20.40 0.97
N LYS A 24 -12.42 20.55 1.76
CA LYS A 24 -11.04 20.40 1.28
C LYS A 24 -10.71 19.02 0.70
N GLN A 25 -11.44 17.98 1.11
CA GLN A 25 -11.25 16.60 0.64
C GLN A 25 -12.09 16.26 -0.62
N VAL A 26 -12.98 17.15 -1.05
CA VAL A 26 -13.86 16.96 -2.22
C VAL A 26 -13.15 17.43 -3.50
N PRO A 27 -13.30 16.73 -4.64
CA PRO A 27 -12.75 17.17 -5.92
C PRO A 27 -13.15 18.62 -6.26
N GLU A 28 -12.23 19.40 -6.84
CA GLU A 28 -12.44 20.84 -7.03
C GLU A 28 -13.67 21.18 -7.85
N ARG A 29 -13.98 20.36 -8.86
CA ARG A 29 -15.16 20.54 -9.70
C ARG A 29 -16.46 20.41 -8.91
N GLU A 30 -16.61 19.32 -8.16
CA GLU A 30 -17.79 19.05 -7.31
C GLU A 30 -17.92 20.12 -6.21
N ARG A 31 -16.79 20.54 -5.64
CA ARG A 31 -16.74 21.62 -4.65
C ARG A 31 -17.26 22.94 -5.22
N ASN A 32 -16.86 23.30 -6.43
CA ASN A 32 -17.28 24.56 -7.06
C ASN A 32 -18.75 24.52 -7.48
N GLU A 33 -19.24 23.37 -7.98
CA GLU A 33 -20.66 23.16 -8.30
C GLU A 33 -21.52 23.31 -7.03
N PHE A 34 -21.11 22.69 -5.92
CA PHE A 34 -21.81 22.80 -4.63
C PHE A 34 -21.79 24.22 -4.06
N LEU A 35 -20.65 24.92 -4.11
CA LEU A 35 -20.58 26.30 -3.63
C LEU A 35 -21.48 27.25 -4.44
N ALA A 36 -21.57 27.06 -5.76
CA ALA A 36 -22.45 27.85 -6.61
C ALA A 36 -23.94 27.60 -6.30
N GLU A 37 -24.31 26.36 -5.97
CA GLU A 37 -25.68 26.01 -5.53
C GLU A 37 -26.03 26.69 -4.20
N ILE A 38 -25.13 26.62 -3.21
CA ILE A 38 -25.34 27.30 -1.92
C ILE A 38 -25.41 28.82 -2.09
N GLU A 39 -24.55 29.40 -2.92
CA GLU A 39 -24.59 30.83 -3.24
C GLU A 39 -25.93 31.25 -3.86
N SER A 40 -26.48 30.44 -4.78
CA SER A 40 -27.79 30.68 -5.38
C SER A 40 -28.90 30.65 -4.34
N HIS A 41 -28.94 29.62 -3.49
CA HIS A 41 -29.95 29.50 -2.44
C HIS A 41 -29.86 30.62 -1.40
N LEU A 42 -28.65 31.05 -1.05
CA LEU A 42 -28.44 32.15 -0.13
C LEU A 42 -29.00 33.47 -0.70
N TYR A 43 -28.79 33.72 -2.00
CA TYR A 43 -29.32 34.90 -2.68
C TYR A 43 -30.85 34.88 -2.75
N GLU A 44 -31.44 33.74 -3.13
CA GLU A 44 -32.89 33.58 -3.20
C GLU A 44 -33.55 33.78 -1.83
N ALA A 45 -33.00 33.15 -0.78
CA ALA A 45 -33.52 33.27 0.57
C ALA A 45 -33.39 34.70 1.11
N TYR A 46 -32.29 35.40 0.80
CA TYR A 46 -32.13 36.81 1.15
C TYR A 46 -33.20 37.69 0.48
N GLN A 47 -33.49 37.49 -0.80
CA GLN A 47 -34.52 38.26 -1.52
C GLN A 47 -35.94 37.99 -1.01
N GLN A 48 -36.22 36.76 -0.57
CA GLN A 48 -37.52 36.37 -0.05
C GLN A 48 -37.75 36.78 1.42
N THR A 49 -36.70 37.16 2.14
CA THR A 49 -36.80 37.55 3.55
C THR A 49 -37.21 39.02 3.67
N PRO A 50 -38.42 39.34 4.17
CA PRO A 50 -38.88 40.72 4.32
C PRO A 50 -38.15 41.42 5.49
N GLY A 51 -37.82 42.69 5.31
CA GLY A 51 -37.23 43.55 6.34
C GLY A 51 -36.47 44.73 5.74
N ASP A 52 -36.33 45.81 6.52
CA ASP A 52 -35.59 47.01 6.09
C ASP A 52 -34.10 46.97 6.48
N ASP A 53 -33.72 46.09 7.42
CA ASP A 53 -32.33 45.90 7.84
C ASP A 53 -31.69 44.70 7.11
N ASP A 54 -30.77 45.02 6.21
CA ASP A 54 -30.01 44.06 5.40
C ASP A 54 -29.17 43.09 6.23
N VAL A 55 -28.63 43.53 7.38
CA VAL A 55 -27.79 42.70 8.25
C VAL A 55 -28.65 41.70 9.01
N ALA A 56 -29.78 42.15 9.58
CA ALA A 56 -30.73 41.25 10.23
C ALA A 56 -31.29 40.20 9.26
N ARG A 57 -31.58 40.60 8.01
CA ARG A 57 -32.06 39.70 6.96
C ARG A 57 -31.07 38.59 6.63
N ILE A 58 -29.81 38.93 6.34
CA ILE A 58 -28.82 37.90 6.00
C ILE A 58 -28.50 36.99 7.19
N LEU A 59 -28.47 37.52 8.42
CA LEU A 59 -28.26 36.70 9.62
C LEU A 59 -29.44 35.75 9.88
N ALA A 60 -30.67 36.17 9.62
CA ALA A 60 -31.84 35.31 9.71
C ALA A 60 -31.80 34.18 8.67
N VAL A 61 -31.38 34.48 7.44
CA VAL A 61 -31.17 33.49 6.39
C VAL A 61 -30.09 32.49 6.79
N LEU A 62 -28.91 32.96 7.23
CA LEU A 62 -27.82 32.08 7.66
C LEU A 62 -28.22 31.18 8.84
N ARG A 63 -29.01 31.71 9.79
CA ARG A 63 -29.55 30.91 10.91
C ARG A 63 -30.49 29.80 10.44
N ASN A 64 -31.25 30.02 9.37
CA ASN A 64 -32.12 29.01 8.77
C ASN A 64 -31.35 27.99 7.92
N LEU A 65 -30.23 28.38 7.31
CA LEU A 65 -29.32 27.44 6.63
C LEU A 65 -28.59 26.52 7.62
N GLY A 66 -28.31 27.00 8.84
CA GLY A 66 -27.63 26.22 9.88
C GLY A 66 -26.12 26.40 9.87
N GLU A 67 -25.42 25.60 10.69
CA GLU A 67 -23.96 25.68 10.74
C GLU A 67 -23.34 25.07 9.47
N PRO A 68 -22.21 25.61 8.98
CA PRO A 68 -21.58 25.11 7.75
C PRO A 68 -21.20 23.62 7.84
N ALA A 69 -20.91 23.13 9.04
CA ALA A 69 -20.64 21.70 9.31
C ALA A 69 -21.86 20.81 9.08
N GLU A 70 -23.05 21.27 9.48
CA GLU A 70 -24.29 20.51 9.37
C GLU A 70 -24.73 20.41 7.90
N VAL A 71 -24.73 21.54 7.18
CA VAL A 71 -25.08 21.62 5.74
C VAL A 71 -24.19 20.72 4.89
N VAL A 72 -22.90 20.67 5.20
CA VAL A 72 -21.93 19.81 4.53
C VAL A 72 -22.18 18.33 4.89
N SER A 73 -22.50 18.03 6.15
CA SER A 73 -22.72 16.66 6.62
C SER A 73 -24.01 16.01 6.09
N ASP A 74 -25.06 16.79 5.79
CA ASP A 74 -26.32 16.28 5.24
C ASP A 74 -26.21 15.83 3.78
N ARG A 75 -25.28 16.43 3.01
CA ARG A 75 -25.10 16.16 1.57
C ARG A 75 -23.91 15.26 1.25
N LEU A 76 -22.92 15.17 2.14
CA LEU A 76 -21.77 14.28 2.00
C LEU A 76 -21.95 12.77 2.34
N PRO A 77 -23.05 12.23 2.93
CA PRO A 77 -23.10 10.81 3.28
C PRO A 77 -23.10 9.87 2.07
N GLY A 78 -23.44 10.37 0.87
CA GLY A 78 -23.59 9.57 -0.35
C GLY A 78 -22.49 9.73 -1.40
N THR A 79 -21.79 10.87 -1.47
CA THR A 79 -20.87 11.20 -2.57
C THR A 79 -19.44 10.76 -2.32
N MET A 80 -19.00 10.65 -1.05
CA MET A 80 -17.69 10.07 -0.70
C MET A 80 -17.56 8.59 -1.11
N ALA A 81 -18.66 7.88 -1.35
CA ALA A 81 -18.64 6.49 -1.83
C ALA A 81 -18.29 6.36 -3.32
N ARG A 82 -18.36 7.43 -4.13
CA ARG A 82 -18.17 7.35 -5.60
C ARG A 82 -16.93 8.07 -6.14
N SER A 83 -16.43 9.12 -5.50
CA SER A 83 -15.31 9.92 -6.07
C SER A 83 -13.90 9.51 -5.62
N GLY A 84 -13.76 8.66 -4.59
CA GLY A 84 -12.46 8.15 -4.13
C GLY A 84 -11.88 6.96 -4.92
N ALA A 85 -12.65 6.38 -5.84
CA ALA A 85 -12.31 5.10 -6.47
C ALA A 85 -11.27 5.18 -7.60
N ARG A 86 -10.70 6.35 -7.95
CA ARG A 86 -9.85 6.48 -9.16
C ARG A 86 -8.35 6.65 -8.98
N ARG A 87 -7.80 6.70 -7.76
CA ARG A 87 -6.34 6.82 -7.56
C ARG A 87 -5.63 5.67 -6.83
N LYS A 88 -6.37 4.64 -6.38
CA LYS A 88 -5.80 3.41 -5.77
C LYS A 88 -6.43 2.13 -6.33
N LEU A 89 -6.85 2.16 -7.60
CA LEU A 89 -7.49 1.04 -8.29
C LEU A 89 -6.75 -0.30 -8.23
N PRO A 90 -5.41 -0.41 -8.30
CA PRO A 90 -4.79 -1.74 -8.27
C PRO A 90 -4.97 -2.43 -6.91
N MET A 91 -4.94 -1.69 -5.79
CA MET A 91 -5.06 -2.30 -4.46
C MET A 91 -6.51 -2.68 -4.12
N TYR A 92 -7.49 -1.88 -4.57
CA TYR A 92 -8.90 -2.18 -4.33
C TYR A 92 -9.44 -3.27 -5.27
N PHE A 93 -8.94 -3.37 -6.52
CA PHE A 93 -9.21 -4.54 -7.37
C PHE A 93 -8.60 -5.81 -6.78
N LEU A 94 -7.36 -5.74 -6.28
CA LEU A 94 -6.74 -6.88 -5.61
C LEU A 94 -7.50 -7.23 -4.32
N GLY A 95 -7.94 -6.23 -3.55
CA GLY A 95 -8.78 -6.41 -2.37
C GLY A 95 -10.16 -6.97 -2.69
N ALA A 96 -10.78 -6.56 -3.80
CA ALA A 96 -12.08 -7.07 -4.26
C ALA A 96 -11.97 -8.49 -4.84
N ILE A 97 -10.87 -8.82 -5.53
CA ILE A 97 -10.55 -10.20 -5.93
C ILE A 97 -10.29 -11.06 -4.70
N LEU A 98 -9.55 -10.56 -3.71
CA LEU A 98 -9.37 -11.24 -2.42
C LEU A 98 -10.73 -11.44 -1.74
N ILE A 99 -11.57 -10.41 -1.64
CA ILE A 99 -12.89 -10.52 -1.01
C ILE A 99 -13.84 -11.41 -1.83
N ALA A 100 -13.75 -11.44 -3.16
CA ALA A 100 -14.53 -12.34 -4.00
C ALA A 100 -14.05 -13.80 -3.91
N LEU A 101 -12.73 -14.00 -3.78
CA LEU A 101 -12.11 -15.31 -3.59
C LEU A 101 -12.31 -15.85 -2.16
N PHE A 102 -12.39 -14.97 -1.16
CA PHE A 102 -12.55 -15.29 0.27
C PHE A 102 -14.00 -15.15 0.79
N GLY A 103 -14.88 -14.45 0.07
CA GLY A 103 -16.24 -14.09 0.51
C GLY A 103 -17.30 -15.15 0.21
N VAL A 104 -16.97 -16.14 -0.61
CA VAL A 104 -17.82 -17.33 -0.77
C VAL A 104 -17.48 -18.32 0.37
N PRO A 105 -18.46 -18.87 1.10
CA PRO A 105 -18.21 -19.74 2.25
C PRO A 105 -17.79 -21.15 1.79
N LEU A 106 -16.62 -21.29 1.15
CA LEU A 106 -16.06 -22.58 0.74
C LEU A 106 -15.07 -23.12 1.80
N GLY A 107 -15.58 -23.57 2.94
CA GLY A 107 -14.91 -24.51 3.86
C GLY A 107 -13.36 -24.42 3.95
N PHE A 108 -12.68 -25.56 3.71
CA PHE A 108 -11.22 -25.72 3.74
C PHE A 108 -10.46 -24.96 2.63
N GLY A 109 -11.14 -24.47 1.59
CA GLY A 109 -10.53 -23.85 0.42
C GLY A 109 -9.87 -22.51 0.71
N GLY A 110 -10.48 -21.68 1.56
CA GLY A 110 -9.88 -20.41 2.00
C GLY A 110 -8.59 -20.59 2.79
N LEU A 111 -8.49 -21.69 3.56
CA LEU A 111 -7.27 -22.03 4.29
C LEU A 111 -6.14 -22.43 3.32
N GLY A 112 -6.46 -23.22 2.30
CA GLY A 112 -5.50 -23.62 1.26
C GLY A 112 -4.96 -22.42 0.47
N VAL A 113 -5.83 -21.48 0.10
CA VAL A 113 -5.44 -20.23 -0.59
C VAL A 113 -4.55 -19.37 0.30
N LEU A 114 -4.91 -19.19 1.58
CA LEU A 114 -4.11 -18.43 2.54
C LEU A 114 -2.70 -19.04 2.70
N VAL A 115 -2.63 -20.36 2.90
CA VAL A 115 -1.36 -21.09 3.01
C VAL A 115 -0.56 -20.97 1.71
N GLY A 116 -1.21 -21.06 0.55
CA GLY A 116 -0.58 -20.89 -0.76
C GLY A 116 0.03 -19.51 -0.95
N ILE A 117 -0.68 -18.44 -0.56
CA ILE A 117 -0.17 -17.07 -0.61
C ILE A 117 1.02 -16.91 0.34
N LEU A 118 0.94 -17.44 1.56
CA LEU A 118 2.06 -17.39 2.51
C LEU A 118 3.28 -18.14 1.98
N ALA A 119 3.08 -19.32 1.37
CA ALA A 119 4.14 -20.09 0.75
C ALA A 119 4.77 -19.35 -0.44
N ALA A 120 3.96 -18.70 -1.28
CA ALA A 120 4.45 -17.89 -2.41
C ALA A 120 5.25 -16.66 -1.93
N LEU A 121 4.80 -16.00 -0.86
CA LEU A 121 5.55 -14.88 -0.27
C LEU A 121 6.87 -15.36 0.35
N ALA A 122 6.86 -16.52 1.02
CA ALA A 122 8.07 -17.12 1.59
C ALA A 122 9.06 -17.54 0.51
N SER A 123 8.59 -18.14 -0.60
CA SER A 123 9.45 -18.53 -1.72
C SER A 123 10.03 -17.32 -2.43
N LEU A 124 9.25 -16.25 -2.62
CA LEU A 124 9.73 -14.99 -3.17
C LEU A 124 10.82 -14.36 -2.29
N ALA A 125 10.63 -14.38 -0.97
CA ALA A 125 11.64 -13.92 -0.03
C ALA A 125 12.91 -14.77 -0.11
N ALA A 126 12.78 -16.10 -0.12
CA ALA A 126 13.91 -17.02 -0.26
C ALA A 126 14.69 -16.78 -1.56
N ALA A 127 13.99 -16.62 -2.70
CA ALA A 127 14.59 -16.31 -3.98
C ALA A 127 15.36 -14.98 -3.95
N PHE A 128 14.76 -13.94 -3.36
CA PHE A 128 15.41 -12.64 -3.22
C PHE A 128 16.73 -12.72 -2.42
N TYR A 129 16.74 -13.43 -1.29
CA TYR A 129 17.95 -13.64 -0.50
C TYR A 129 18.98 -14.53 -1.20
N ALA A 130 18.53 -15.55 -1.94
CA ALA A 130 19.42 -16.37 -2.76
C ALA A 130 20.12 -15.52 -3.83
N THR A 131 19.38 -14.66 -4.55
CA THR A 131 19.97 -13.73 -5.53
C THR A 131 20.95 -12.76 -4.87
N ALA A 132 20.58 -12.16 -3.73
CA ALA A 132 21.49 -11.26 -3.00
C ALA A 132 22.78 -12.00 -2.57
N GLY A 133 22.66 -13.24 -2.10
CA GLY A 133 23.79 -14.10 -1.77
C GLY A 133 24.67 -14.42 -2.97
N SER A 134 24.08 -14.74 -4.13
CA SER A 134 24.82 -14.98 -5.38
C SER A 134 25.60 -13.74 -5.83
N PHE A 135 25.02 -12.54 -5.73
CA PHE A 135 25.72 -11.29 -6.06
C PHE A 135 26.92 -11.05 -5.14
N LEU A 136 26.76 -11.28 -3.84
CA LEU A 136 27.85 -11.14 -2.88
C LEU A 136 28.96 -12.15 -3.12
N LEU A 137 28.61 -13.42 -3.35
CA LEU A 137 29.58 -14.48 -3.60
C LEU A 137 30.34 -14.23 -4.91
N ALA A 138 29.63 -13.91 -6.00
CA ALA A 138 30.23 -13.58 -7.28
C ALA A 138 31.15 -12.36 -7.19
N GLY A 139 30.70 -11.29 -6.52
CA GLY A 139 31.50 -10.10 -6.29
C GLY A 139 32.76 -10.38 -5.45
N ALA A 140 32.64 -11.16 -4.37
CA ALA A 140 33.77 -11.56 -3.54
C ALA A 140 34.79 -12.41 -4.32
N LEU A 141 34.33 -13.37 -5.11
CA LEU A 141 35.18 -14.19 -5.97
C LEU A 141 35.88 -13.34 -7.04
N MET A 142 35.19 -12.36 -7.64
CA MET A 142 35.80 -11.43 -8.58
C MET A 142 36.89 -10.57 -7.91
N VAL A 143 36.61 -10.00 -6.75
CA VAL A 143 37.64 -9.23 -6.01
C VAL A 143 38.85 -10.11 -5.70
N LEU A 144 38.62 -11.34 -5.24
CA LEU A 144 39.71 -12.28 -4.95
C LEU A 144 40.52 -12.61 -6.21
N LEU A 145 39.87 -12.91 -7.34
CA LEU A 145 40.54 -13.16 -8.62
C LEU A 145 41.35 -11.95 -9.09
N GLY A 146 40.79 -10.74 -8.99
CA GLY A 146 41.47 -9.50 -9.36
C GLY A 146 42.69 -9.21 -8.47
N LEU A 147 42.59 -9.48 -7.15
CA LEU A 147 43.73 -9.37 -6.23
C LEU A 147 44.81 -10.41 -6.53
N ILE A 148 44.44 -11.67 -6.78
CA ILE A 148 45.39 -12.72 -7.19
C ILE A 148 46.10 -12.31 -8.48
N ARG A 149 45.37 -11.74 -9.45
CA ARG A 149 45.95 -11.22 -10.69
C ARG A 149 46.93 -10.08 -10.46
N MET A 150 46.67 -9.21 -9.47
CA MET A 150 47.50 -8.06 -9.13
C MET A 150 48.78 -8.45 -8.38
N PHE A 151 48.70 -9.41 -7.45
CA PHE A 151 49.80 -9.75 -6.52
C PHE A 151 50.56 -11.04 -6.87
N LEU A 152 49.93 -12.03 -7.52
CA LEU A 152 50.55 -13.29 -7.92
C LEU A 152 50.33 -13.60 -9.42
N PRO A 153 50.74 -12.70 -10.33
CA PRO A 153 50.39 -12.78 -11.74
C PRO A 153 50.95 -14.01 -12.46
N GLN A 154 52.11 -14.53 -12.05
CA GLN A 154 52.88 -15.52 -12.82
C GLN A 154 52.61 -17.00 -12.45
N VAL A 155 52.07 -17.29 -11.27
CA VAL A 155 52.00 -18.68 -10.76
C VAL A 155 50.58 -19.23 -10.75
N PHE A 156 49.56 -18.38 -10.60
CA PHE A 156 48.20 -18.85 -10.35
C PHE A 156 47.26 -18.63 -11.54
N PHE A 157 47.34 -17.46 -12.17
CA PHE A 157 46.40 -17.09 -13.24
C PHE A 157 46.68 -17.83 -14.54
N ASP A 158 47.95 -17.92 -14.94
CA ASP A 158 48.36 -18.66 -16.14
C ASP A 158 48.06 -20.16 -15.99
N ASN A 159 48.21 -20.71 -14.77
CA ASN A 159 47.82 -22.08 -14.46
C ASN A 159 46.29 -22.29 -14.46
N LEU A 160 45.50 -21.31 -14.00
CA LEU A 160 44.02 -21.36 -14.07
C LEU A 160 43.49 -21.30 -15.50
N ILE A 161 44.13 -20.50 -16.36
CA ILE A 161 43.83 -20.46 -17.80
C ILE A 161 44.27 -21.76 -18.47
N ALA A 162 45.47 -22.26 -18.16
CA ALA A 162 46.00 -23.51 -18.71
C ALA A 162 45.18 -24.74 -18.30
N LEU A 163 44.64 -24.77 -17.07
CA LEU A 163 43.69 -25.80 -16.63
C LEU A 163 42.30 -25.67 -17.27
N GLY A 164 42.01 -24.58 -18.00
CA GLY A 164 40.72 -24.33 -18.62
C GLY A 164 39.60 -23.92 -17.65
N TRP A 165 39.95 -23.62 -16.39
CA TRP A 165 38.98 -23.21 -15.38
C TRP A 165 38.49 -21.78 -15.59
N VAL A 166 39.31 -20.95 -16.23
CA VAL A 166 38.96 -19.57 -16.60
C VAL A 166 39.19 -19.41 -18.09
N GLN A 167 38.12 -19.55 -18.88
CA GLN A 167 38.13 -19.17 -20.28
C GLN A 167 37.79 -17.69 -20.41
N LEU A 168 38.82 -16.84 -20.49
CA LEU A 168 38.69 -15.47 -20.99
C LEU A 168 38.72 -15.48 -22.53
N GLY A 169 37.97 -16.39 -23.15
CA GLY A 169 37.90 -16.49 -24.61
C GLY A 169 36.87 -15.54 -25.19
N GLY A 170 37.19 -14.90 -26.32
CA GLY A 170 36.30 -13.99 -27.05
C GLY A 170 36.52 -12.51 -26.73
N GLY A 171 35.60 -11.65 -27.18
CA GLY A 171 35.80 -10.19 -27.17
C GLY A 171 36.05 -9.55 -25.79
N THR A 172 35.69 -10.22 -24.69
CA THR A 172 36.02 -9.79 -23.32
C THR A 172 37.48 -10.04 -22.95
N GLY A 173 38.09 -11.14 -23.44
CA GLY A 173 39.51 -11.43 -23.27
C GLY A 173 40.35 -10.48 -24.13
N ASP A 174 39.98 -10.33 -25.40
CA ASP A 174 40.65 -9.43 -26.33
C ASP A 174 40.65 -7.99 -25.81
N PHE A 175 39.52 -7.51 -25.27
CA PHE A 175 39.44 -6.19 -24.64
C PHE A 175 40.38 -6.05 -23.43
N LEU A 176 40.41 -7.05 -22.55
CA LEU A 176 41.28 -7.02 -21.38
C LEU A 176 42.76 -7.03 -21.77
N ASP A 177 43.13 -7.74 -22.83
CA ASP A 177 44.51 -7.84 -23.33
C ASP A 177 45.07 -6.53 -23.88
N HIS A 178 44.23 -5.52 -24.16
CA HIS A 178 44.69 -4.17 -24.49
C HIS A 178 45.28 -3.41 -23.29
N PHE A 179 45.00 -3.86 -22.06
CA PHE A 179 45.44 -3.19 -20.84
C PHE A 179 46.62 -3.91 -20.19
N PRO A 180 47.55 -3.17 -19.53
CA PRO A 180 48.59 -3.80 -18.74
C PRO A 180 47.99 -4.61 -17.59
N ARG A 181 48.68 -5.70 -17.21
CA ARG A 181 48.18 -6.74 -16.27
C ARG A 181 47.68 -6.18 -14.93
N PHE A 182 48.31 -5.10 -14.46
CA PHE A 182 47.90 -4.41 -13.24
C PHE A 182 46.53 -3.74 -13.38
N GLU A 183 46.28 -3.07 -14.51
CA GLU A 183 44.99 -2.43 -14.82
C GLU A 183 43.89 -3.48 -15.03
N GLN A 184 44.20 -4.61 -15.66
CA GLN A 184 43.26 -5.74 -15.76
C GLN A 184 42.79 -6.20 -14.37
N GLY A 185 43.73 -6.46 -13.44
CA GLY A 185 43.41 -6.86 -12.08
C GLY A 185 42.57 -5.80 -11.35
N PHE A 186 42.93 -4.53 -11.49
CA PHE A 186 42.19 -3.42 -10.91
C PHE A 186 40.75 -3.32 -11.44
N LEU A 187 40.54 -3.47 -12.75
CA LEU A 187 39.20 -3.46 -13.36
C LEU A 187 38.34 -4.61 -12.83
N ILE A 188 38.90 -5.82 -12.72
CA ILE A 188 38.20 -6.98 -12.16
C ILE A 188 37.81 -6.72 -10.69
N VAL A 189 38.70 -6.15 -9.88
CA VAL A 189 38.40 -5.76 -8.49
C VAL A 189 37.28 -4.71 -8.45
N LEU A 190 37.35 -3.69 -9.30
CA LEU A 190 36.34 -2.63 -9.37
C LEU A 190 34.96 -3.21 -9.70
N PHE A 191 34.87 -4.08 -10.70
CA PHE A 191 33.63 -4.79 -11.02
C PHE A 191 33.15 -5.64 -9.84
N GLY A 192 34.03 -6.41 -9.20
CA GLY A 192 33.68 -7.19 -8.02
C GLY A 192 33.12 -6.33 -6.88
N CYS A 193 33.68 -5.14 -6.66
CA CYS A 193 33.17 -4.17 -5.68
C CYS A 193 31.77 -3.64 -6.03
N ILE A 194 31.48 -3.41 -7.32
CA ILE A 194 30.13 -3.01 -7.77
C ILE A 194 29.11 -4.12 -7.46
N TRP A 195 29.45 -5.37 -7.75
CA TRP A 195 28.61 -6.53 -7.43
C TRP A 195 28.40 -6.70 -5.92
N LEU A 196 29.45 -6.53 -5.11
CA LEU A 196 29.37 -6.55 -3.65
C LEU A 196 28.48 -5.42 -3.12
N ALA A 197 28.63 -4.20 -3.64
CA ALA A 197 27.80 -3.06 -3.26
C ALA A 197 26.32 -3.30 -3.62
N GLY A 198 26.06 -3.88 -4.79
CA GLY A 198 24.72 -4.31 -5.21
C GLY A 198 24.12 -5.34 -4.26
N GLY A 199 24.86 -6.41 -3.95
CA GLY A 199 24.43 -7.44 -3.01
C GLY A 199 24.17 -6.90 -1.60
N LEU A 200 25.04 -6.03 -1.08
CA LEU A 200 24.85 -5.36 0.22
C LEU A 200 23.63 -4.42 0.20
N GLY A 201 23.42 -3.70 -0.90
CA GLY A 201 22.24 -2.89 -1.13
C GLY A 201 20.95 -3.73 -1.10
N MET A 202 20.95 -4.89 -1.75
CA MET A 202 19.84 -5.84 -1.71
C MET A 202 19.58 -6.36 -0.29
N LEU A 203 20.61 -6.73 0.48
CA LEU A 203 20.44 -7.13 1.88
C LEU A 203 19.87 -6.02 2.75
N ARG A 204 20.30 -4.77 2.53
CA ARG A 204 19.79 -3.60 3.24
C ARG A 204 18.30 -3.38 2.92
N LEU A 205 17.90 -3.53 1.65
CA LEU A 205 16.51 -3.47 1.22
C LEU A 205 15.69 -4.63 1.81
N GLY A 206 16.28 -5.83 1.86
CA GLY A 206 15.66 -7.04 2.41
C GLY A 206 15.21 -6.89 3.87
N ARG A 207 15.90 -6.06 4.68
CA ARG A 207 15.45 -5.75 6.05
C ARG A 207 14.05 -5.15 6.11
N TYR A 208 13.66 -4.34 5.11
CA TYR A 208 12.31 -3.78 5.04
C TYR A 208 11.28 -4.83 4.60
N LEU A 209 11.66 -5.68 3.64
CA LEU A 209 10.82 -6.79 3.18
C LEU A 209 10.50 -7.77 4.32
N PHE A 210 11.50 -8.13 5.13
CA PHE A 210 11.35 -9.06 6.25
C PHE A 210 10.44 -8.51 7.35
N ARG A 211 10.48 -7.19 7.61
CA ARG A 211 9.57 -6.53 8.54
C ARG A 211 8.12 -6.62 8.06
N GLY A 212 7.89 -6.36 6.77
CA GLY A 212 6.57 -6.50 6.14
C GLY A 212 6.05 -7.95 6.18
N LEU A 213 6.90 -8.92 5.84
CA LEU A 213 6.55 -10.34 5.86
C LEU A 213 6.20 -10.81 7.28
N ARG A 214 7.00 -10.45 8.29
CA ARG A 214 6.74 -10.79 9.70
C ARG A 214 5.40 -10.21 10.17
N PHE A 215 5.07 -8.98 9.76
CA PHE A 215 3.78 -8.38 10.07
C PHE A 215 2.62 -9.15 9.43
N LEU A 216 2.73 -9.50 8.15
CA LEU A 216 1.72 -10.31 7.45
C LEU A 216 1.53 -11.69 8.10
N PHE A 217 2.64 -12.34 8.47
CA PHE A 217 2.59 -13.64 9.13
C PHE A 217 1.93 -13.55 10.52
N GLY A 218 2.27 -12.52 11.29
CA GLY A 218 1.62 -12.23 12.58
C GLY A 218 0.11 -12.01 12.43
N LEU A 219 -0.28 -11.16 11.46
CA LEU A 219 -1.68 -10.89 11.18
C LEU A 219 -2.45 -12.16 10.78
N SER A 220 -1.85 -13.00 9.94
CA SER A 220 -2.43 -14.26 9.49
C SER A 220 -2.61 -15.25 10.64
N LEU A 221 -1.60 -15.40 11.50
CA LEU A 221 -1.67 -16.29 12.67
C LEU A 221 -2.69 -15.80 13.70
N ASP A 222 -2.76 -14.50 13.95
CA ASP A 222 -3.74 -13.90 14.85
C ASP A 222 -5.18 -14.08 14.35
N TRP A 223 -5.37 -13.98 13.03
CA TRP A 223 -6.65 -14.24 12.40
C TRP A 223 -7.04 -15.72 12.53
N MET A 224 -6.12 -16.66 12.24
CA MET A 224 -6.34 -18.10 12.46
C MET A 224 -6.68 -18.41 13.92
N GLY A 225 -5.99 -17.79 14.88
CA GLY A 225 -6.26 -17.98 16.31
C GLY A 225 -7.64 -17.45 16.73
N ARG A 226 -8.14 -16.38 16.11
CA ARG A 226 -9.52 -15.91 16.31
C ARG A 226 -10.54 -16.84 15.67
N PHE A 227 -10.27 -17.31 14.45
CA PHE A 227 -11.14 -18.24 13.74
C PHE A 227 -11.28 -19.57 14.50
N ALA A 228 -10.17 -20.17 14.94
CA ALA A 228 -10.16 -21.39 15.72
C ALA A 228 -10.99 -21.28 17.01
N ARG A 229 -10.89 -20.14 17.72
CA ARG A 229 -11.70 -19.86 18.91
C ARG A 229 -13.20 -19.73 18.57
N GLY A 230 -13.54 -19.08 17.46
CA GLY A 230 -14.92 -18.95 16.98
C GLY A 230 -15.56 -20.29 16.61
N VAL A 231 -14.83 -21.16 15.92
CA VAL A 231 -15.29 -22.51 15.56
C VAL A 231 -15.47 -23.36 16.80
N ARG A 232 -14.51 -23.34 17.74
CA ARG A 232 -14.59 -24.09 19.00
C ARG A 232 -15.78 -23.66 19.86
N GLY A 233 -16.10 -22.36 19.87
CA GLY A 233 -17.28 -21.83 20.56
C GLY A 233 -18.61 -22.30 19.95
N LYS A 234 -18.70 -22.36 18.61
CA LYS A 234 -19.90 -22.86 17.93
C LYS A 234 -20.13 -24.36 18.18
N LEU A 235 -19.08 -25.18 18.12
CA LEU A 235 -19.19 -26.63 18.37
C LEU A 235 -19.68 -26.92 19.80
N ARG A 236 -19.18 -26.19 20.80
CA ARG A 236 -19.60 -26.35 22.20
C ARG A 236 -21.06 -25.93 22.46
N LYS A 237 -21.61 -24.98 21.69
CA LYS A 237 -23.02 -24.58 21.78
C LYS A 237 -23.95 -25.66 21.23
N THR A 238 -23.57 -26.30 20.13
CA THR A 238 -24.35 -27.36 19.48
C THR A 238 -24.51 -28.61 20.35
N ASP A 239 -23.49 -28.97 21.13
CA ASP A 239 -23.57 -30.09 22.09
C ASP A 239 -24.46 -29.80 23.30
N GLY A 240 -24.50 -28.55 23.76
CA GLY A 240 -25.37 -28.12 24.85
C GLY A 240 -26.85 -28.21 24.48
N THR A 241 -27.21 -27.76 23.28
CA THR A 241 -28.60 -27.76 22.79
C THR A 241 -29.15 -29.18 22.62
N LYS A 242 -28.33 -30.14 22.14
CA LYS A 242 -28.73 -31.55 22.02
C LYS A 242 -29.02 -32.21 23.37
N ARG A 243 -28.27 -31.87 24.44
CA ARG A 243 -28.52 -32.40 25.79
C ARG A 243 -29.82 -31.86 26.42
N THR A 244 -30.15 -30.59 26.21
CA THR A 244 -31.39 -30.01 26.72
C THR A 244 -32.64 -30.54 26.02
N SER A 245 -32.56 -30.79 24.71
CA SER A 245 -33.68 -31.39 23.96
C SER A 245 -33.93 -32.86 24.33
N ALA A 246 -32.89 -33.62 24.68
CA ALA A 246 -33.03 -34.99 25.16
C ALA A 246 -33.66 -35.09 26.57
N LEU A 247 -33.44 -34.09 27.44
CA LEU A 247 -34.04 -34.03 28.77
C LEU A 247 -35.51 -33.58 28.76
N PHE A 248 -35.91 -32.72 27.81
CA PHE A 248 -37.31 -32.26 27.69
C PHE A 248 -38.22 -33.22 26.91
N GLY A 249 -37.67 -34.11 26.07
CA GLY A 249 -38.44 -35.09 25.30
C GLY A 249 -38.88 -36.34 26.09
N LEU A 250 -38.50 -36.48 27.36
CA LEU A 250 -38.84 -37.64 28.20
C LEU A 250 -40.11 -37.46 29.06
N HIS A 251 -40.83 -36.35 28.92
CA HIS A 251 -41.98 -36.02 29.79
C HIS A 251 -43.36 -36.04 29.11
N THR A 252 -43.46 -36.53 27.88
CA THR A 252 -44.73 -36.64 27.14
C THR A 252 -44.95 -38.07 26.65
N THR A 253 -45.18 -38.99 27.58
CA THR A 253 -45.86 -40.27 27.34
C THR A 253 -46.59 -40.66 28.62
#